data_AF-A0A3C0SWE5-F1
#
_entry.id   AF-A0A3C0SWE5-F1
#
_cell.length_a   1.000
_cell.length_b   1.000
_cell.length_c   1.000
_cell.angle_alpha   90.00
_cell.angle_beta   90.00
_cell.angle_gamma   90.00
#
_symmetry.space_group_name_H-M   'P 1'
#
loop_
_entity.id
_entity.type
_entity.pdbx_description
1 polymer ?
#
loop_
_entity_poly.entity_id
_entity_poly.type
_entity_poly.pdbx_seq_one_letter_code
_entity_poly.pdbx_strand_id
1 'polypeptide(L)'
;MKKDLESNLTIEKAAATAEILLKYINTSKEPVIDLSVVEKIDLSGIQLLLSAQKTGDKQSKEVYFTGMIKKNVYDRIFSSGFNTVHSESSDGLFKIRRNSSEL
;
A
#
# COMPACT_ATOMS: atom_id res chain seq x y z
N MET A 1 10.47 -1.06 6.09
CA MET A 1 11.07 -2.02 5.14
C MET A 1 11.44 -1.25 3.87
N LYS A 2 12.73 -1.04 3.59
CA LYS A 2 13.17 -0.22 2.43
C LYS A 2 13.56 -1.04 1.19
N LYS A 3 13.54 -2.38 1.25
CA LYS A 3 14.25 -3.20 0.24
C LYS A 3 13.50 -4.38 -0.40
N ASP A 4 12.30 -4.72 0.05
CA ASP A 4 11.63 -5.97 -0.40
C ASP A 4 10.33 -5.75 -1.18
N LEU A 5 9.93 -4.50 -1.44
CA LEU A 5 8.74 -4.26 -2.27
C LEU A 5 9.15 -4.27 -3.75
N GLU A 6 8.46 -5.09 -4.54
CA GLU A 6 8.64 -5.16 -5.99
C GLU A 6 8.35 -3.81 -6.65
N SER A 7 9.17 -3.45 -7.65
CA SER A 7 8.97 -2.22 -8.41
C SER A 7 7.71 -2.24 -9.28
N ASN A 8 7.19 -3.44 -9.58
CA ASN A 8 5.97 -3.63 -10.35
C ASN A 8 4.95 -4.39 -9.52
N LEU A 9 3.89 -3.69 -9.11
CA LEU A 9 2.74 -4.27 -8.44
C LEU A 9 1.68 -4.66 -9.48
N THR A 10 1.99 -5.70 -10.24
CA THR A 10 1.14 -6.23 -11.32
C THR A 10 0.75 -7.68 -11.08
N ILE A 11 -0.22 -8.19 -11.84
CA ILE A 11 -0.72 -9.57 -11.71
C ILE A 11 0.40 -10.63 -11.75
N GLU A 12 1.43 -10.43 -12.57
CA GLU A 12 2.56 -11.37 -12.73
C GLU A 12 3.42 -11.48 -11.47
N LYS A 13 3.39 -10.46 -10.60
CA LYS A 13 4.19 -10.37 -9.37
C LYS A 13 3.32 -10.36 -8.11
N ALA A 14 2.00 -10.39 -8.25
CA ALA A 14 1.05 -10.24 -7.15
C ALA A 14 1.22 -11.33 -6.07
N ALA A 15 1.40 -12.59 -6.46
CA ALA A 15 1.53 -13.70 -5.52
C ALA A 15 2.79 -13.56 -4.62
N ALA A 16 3.95 -13.34 -5.23
CA ALA A 16 5.20 -13.16 -4.48
C ALA A 16 5.15 -11.92 -3.57
N THR A 17 4.58 -10.81 -4.08
CA THR A 17 4.44 -9.59 -3.28
C THR A 17 3.47 -9.79 -2.11
N ALA A 18 2.40 -10.58 -2.29
CA ALA A 18 1.44 -10.87 -1.23
C ALA A 18 2.10 -11.56 -0.03
N GLU A 19 2.96 -12.55 -0.30
CA GLU A 19 3.70 -13.27 0.74
C GLU A 19 4.62 -12.33 1.53
N ILE A 20 5.33 -11.44 0.83
CA ILE A 20 6.22 -10.44 1.44
C ILE A 20 5.42 -9.49 2.34
N LEU A 21 4.30 -8.95 1.84
CA LEU A 21 3.45 -8.05 2.61
C LEU A 21 2.86 -8.74 3.85
N LEU A 22 2.36 -9.97 3.69
CA LEU A 22 1.80 -10.73 4.80
C LEU A 22 2.85 -11.00 5.88
N LYS A 23 4.05 -11.44 5.49
CA LYS A 23 5.17 -11.65 6.42
C LYS A 23 5.52 -10.36 7.18
N TYR A 24 5.56 -9.24 6.48
CA TYR A 24 5.85 -7.95 7.08
C TYR A 24 4.76 -7.50 8.07
N ILE A 25 3.48 -7.66 7.71
CA ILE A 25 2.36 -7.31 8.59
C ILE A 25 2.36 -8.18 9.85
N ASN A 26 2.62 -9.48 9.71
CA ASN A 26 2.64 -10.41 10.85
C ASN A 26 3.77 -10.08 11.83
N THR A 27 4.93 -9.67 11.33
CA THR A 27 6.14 -9.45 12.14
C THR A 27 6.27 -8.02 12.66
N SER A 28 5.72 -7.02 11.96
CA SER A 28 5.76 -5.63 12.41
C SER A 28 4.66 -5.33 13.43
N LYS A 29 4.99 -4.51 14.44
CA LYS A 29 4.03 -3.93 15.38
C LYS A 29 3.20 -2.82 14.71
N GLU A 30 3.84 -2.03 13.86
CA GLU A 30 3.24 -0.93 13.09
C GLU A 30 3.71 -1.05 11.63
N PRO A 31 2.95 -1.75 10.78
CA PRO A 31 3.37 -1.98 9.40
C PRO A 31 3.31 -0.70 8.56
N VAL A 32 4.48 -0.12 8.25
CA VAL A 32 4.62 0.99 7.29
C VAL A 32 5.29 0.48 6.01
N ILE A 33 4.60 0.59 4.88
CA ILE A 33 5.00 0.07 3.56
C ILE A 33 5.37 1.26 2.66
N ASP A 34 6.62 1.29 2.18
CA ASP A 34 7.12 2.35 1.31
C ASP A 34 6.88 1.98 -0.17
N LEU A 35 6.09 2.79 -0.87
CA LEU A 35 5.74 2.64 -2.28
C LEU A 35 6.67 3.43 -3.22
N SER A 36 7.72 4.09 -2.71
CA SER A 36 8.62 4.94 -3.53
C SER A 36 9.31 4.17 -4.68
N VAL A 37 9.49 2.86 -4.51
CA VAL A 37 10.11 1.97 -5.50
C VAL A 37 9.13 1.50 -6.58
N VAL A 38 7.82 1.73 -6.40
CA VAL A 38 6.79 1.26 -7.32
C VAL A 38 6.76 2.15 -8.56
N GLU A 39 6.98 1.53 -9.72
CA GLU A 39 6.98 2.17 -11.02
C GLU A 39 5.67 1.94 -11.78
N LYS A 40 5.05 0.78 -11.54
CA LYS A 40 3.81 0.38 -12.19
C LYS A 40 2.90 -0.35 -11.21
N ILE A 41 1.60 -0.06 -11.32
CA ILE A 41 0.55 -0.73 -10.58
C ILE A 41 -0.64 -0.99 -11.50
N ASP A 42 -1.21 -2.19 -11.41
CA ASP A 42 -2.48 -2.54 -12.03
C ASP A 42 -3.55 -2.82 -10.97
N LEU A 43 -4.72 -3.29 -11.41
CA LEU A 43 -5.82 -3.60 -10.51
C LEU A 43 -5.44 -4.67 -9.47
N SER A 44 -4.61 -5.65 -9.83
CA SER A 44 -4.15 -6.69 -8.89
C SER A 44 -3.23 -6.10 -7.83
N GLY A 45 -2.36 -5.15 -8.20
CA GLY A 45 -1.57 -4.39 -7.24
C GLY A 45 -2.44 -3.56 -6.29
N ILE A 46 -3.48 -2.89 -6.78
CA ILE A 46 -4.44 -2.18 -5.91
C ILE A 46 -5.12 -3.14 -4.93
N GLN A 47 -5.58 -4.30 -5.42
CA GLN A 47 -6.24 -5.31 -4.59
C GLN A 47 -5.29 -5.87 -3.53
N LEU A 48 -3.98 -5.94 -3.83
CA LEU A 48 -2.93 -6.32 -2.89
C LEU A 48 -2.83 -5.32 -1.73
N LEU A 49 -2.78 -4.01 -2.03
CA LEU A 49 -2.72 -2.97 -1.00
C LEU A 49 -3.97 -3.01 -0.11
N LEU A 50 -5.15 -3.21 -0.70
CA LEU A 50 -6.39 -3.39 0.06
C LEU A 50 -6.38 -4.64 0.94
N SER A 51 -5.86 -5.75 0.43
CA SER A 51 -5.76 -7.00 1.19
C SER A 51 -4.78 -6.84 2.36
N ALA A 52 -3.69 -6.09 2.18
CA ALA A 52 -2.75 -5.75 3.24
C ALA A 52 -3.42 -4.95 4.37
N GLN A 53 -4.19 -3.90 4.04
CA GLN A 53 -4.97 -3.15 5.05
C GLN A 53 -5.93 -4.07 5.80
N LYS A 54 -6.76 -4.83 5.08
CA LYS A 54 -7.73 -5.75 5.71
C LYS A 54 -7.06 -6.80 6.60
N THR A 55 -5.85 -7.23 6.26
CA THR A 55 -5.07 -8.16 7.07
C THR A 55 -4.59 -7.49 8.35
N GLY A 56 -4.10 -6.25 8.27
CA GLY A 56 -3.79 -5.44 9.43
C GLY A 56 -4.99 -5.24 10.35
N ASP A 57 -6.12 -4.83 9.80
CA ASP A 57 -7.37 -4.61 10.55
C ASP A 57 -7.79 -5.87 11.33
N LYS A 58 -7.76 -7.04 10.68
CA LYS A 58 -8.03 -8.34 11.33
C LYS A 58 -7.09 -8.66 12.49
N GLN A 59 -5.87 -8.11 12.47
CA GLN A 59 -4.87 -8.28 13.52
C GLN A 59 -4.84 -7.11 14.50
N SER A 60 -5.78 -6.17 14.41
CA SER A 60 -5.78 -4.92 15.19
C SER A 60 -4.47 -4.11 15.02
N LYS A 61 -3.89 -4.14 13.81
CA LYS A 61 -2.70 -3.38 13.41
C LYS A 61 -3.05 -2.38 12.34
N GLU A 62 -2.73 -1.12 12.55
CA GLU A 62 -2.88 -0.11 11.51
C GLU A 62 -1.77 -0.23 10.47
N VAL A 63 -2.15 -0.49 9.22
CA VAL A 63 -1.22 -0.59 8.08
C VAL A 63 -1.20 0.72 7.33
N TYR A 64 0.00 1.25 7.12
CA TYR A 64 0.22 2.53 6.45
C TYR A 64 1.03 2.34 5.17
N PHE A 65 0.67 3.08 4.14
CA PHE A 65 1.51 3.22 2.94
C PHE A 65 2.06 4.63 2.84
N THR A 66 3.32 4.71 2.45
CA THR A 66 4.07 5.96 2.34
C THR A 66 4.99 5.96 1.13
N GLY A 67 5.78 7.03 0.97
CA GLY A 67 6.79 7.16 -0.07
C GLY A 67 6.43 8.16 -1.15
N MET A 68 7.45 8.62 -1.88
CA MET A 68 7.30 9.50 -3.04
C MET A 68 6.89 8.66 -4.24
N ILE A 69 5.58 8.59 -4.51
CA ILE A 69 5.04 7.75 -5.58
C ILE A 69 5.02 8.47 -6.92
N LYS A 70 5.34 7.74 -8.00
CA LYS A 70 5.26 8.28 -9.37
C LYS A 70 3.80 8.63 -9.70
N LYS A 71 3.60 9.70 -10.49
CA LYS A 71 2.27 10.21 -10.85
C LYS A 71 1.35 9.13 -11.43
N ASN A 72 1.86 8.26 -12.31
CA ASN A 72 1.08 7.18 -12.89
C ASN A 72 0.58 6.15 -11.86
N VAL A 73 1.37 5.88 -10.81
CA VAL A 73 1.00 5.00 -9.70
C VAL A 73 -0.03 5.70 -8.81
N TYR A 74 0.21 6.97 -8.49
CA TYR A 74 -0.74 7.82 -7.78
C TYR A 74 -2.12 7.85 -8.47
N ASP A 75 -2.15 8.19 -9.75
CA ASP A 75 -3.40 8.32 -10.52
C ASP A 75 -4.20 7.02 -10.49
N ARG A 76 -3.53 5.85 -10.55
CA ARG A 76 -4.17 4.53 -10.48
C ARG A 76 -4.74 4.24 -9.11
N ILE A 77 -4.01 4.54 -8.04
CA ILE A 77 -4.47 4.35 -6.66
C ILE A 77 -5.66 5.27 -6.36
N PHE A 78 -5.56 6.53 -6.77
CA PHE A 78 -6.60 7.52 -6.55
C PHE A 78 -7.88 7.19 -7.33
N SER A 79 -7.76 6.88 -8.62
CA SER A 79 -8.91 6.55 -9.48
C SER A 79 -9.58 5.22 -9.12
N SER A 80 -8.92 4.32 -8.40
CA SER A 80 -9.52 3.04 -8.00
C SER A 80 -10.49 3.15 -6.82
N GLY A 81 -10.72 4.35 -6.28
CA GLY A 81 -11.53 4.52 -5.07
C GLY A 81 -10.89 3.89 -3.83
N PHE A 82 -9.57 3.64 -3.88
CA PHE A 82 -8.78 3.33 -2.70
C PHE A 82 -8.61 4.64 -1.92
N ASN A 83 -9.72 5.15 -1.39
CA ASN A 83 -9.84 6.51 -0.86
C ASN A 83 -8.94 6.69 0.37
N THR A 84 -8.09 7.70 0.28
CA THR A 84 -7.02 8.03 1.21
C THR A 84 -7.27 9.35 1.90
N VAL A 85 -7.09 9.39 3.22
CA VAL A 85 -6.82 10.66 3.92
C VAL A 85 -5.51 11.22 3.37
N HIS A 86 -5.59 12.27 2.55
CA HIS A 86 -4.40 12.97 2.05
C HIS A 86 -3.88 13.93 3.12
N SER A 87 -2.69 13.67 3.64
CA SER A 87 -1.86 14.73 4.23
C SER A 87 -0.64 14.91 3.33
N GLU A 88 -0.68 15.90 2.46
CA GLU A 88 0.55 16.41 1.86
C GLU A 88 1.38 17.02 3.00
N SER A 89 2.49 16.36 3.34
CA SER A 89 3.58 17.05 4.03
C SER A 89 4.46 17.70 2.98
N SER A 90 5.17 18.77 3.35
CA SER A 90 6.14 19.49 2.51
C SER A 90 7.22 18.61 1.86
N ASP A 91 7.34 17.36 2.31
CA ASP A 91 8.37 16.41 1.88
C ASP A 91 7.85 15.33 0.91
N GLY A 92 6.60 15.44 0.44
CA GLY A 92 6.02 14.47 -0.51
C GLY A 92 5.74 13.08 0.08
N LEU A 93 5.69 12.97 1.41
CA LEU A 93 5.25 11.76 2.10
C LEU A 93 3.73 11.71 2.09
N PHE A 94 3.19 10.69 1.43
CA PHE A 94 1.76 10.36 1.49
C PHE A 94 1.50 9.40 2.64
N LYS A 95 0.33 9.50 3.29
CA LYS A 95 -0.16 8.51 4.25
C LYS A 95 -1.49 7.99 3.75
N ILE A 96 -1.54 6.75 3.31
CA ILE A 96 -2.75 6.17 2.72
C ILE A 96 -3.51 5.39 3.81
N ARG A 97 -4.72 5.84 4.16
CA ARG A 97 -5.67 5.13 5.04
C ARG A 97 -7.08 5.14 4.44
N ARG A 98 -7.73 3.97 4.42
CA ARG A 98 -9.16 3.85 4.08
C ARG A 98 -10.00 4.33 5.27
N ASN A 99 -11.00 5.18 5.02
CA ASN A 99 -11.99 5.53 6.04
C ASN A 99 -12.79 4.28 6.42
N SER A 100 -12.71 3.86 7.68
CA SER A 100 -13.42 2.69 8.22
C SER A 100 -14.90 2.98 8.52
N SER A 101 -15.40 4.17 8.22
CA SER A 101 -16.77 4.62 8.50
C SER A 101 -17.81 4.26 7.43
N GLU A 102 -17.48 3.42 6.45
CA GLU A 102 -18.39 2.99 5.36
C GLU A 102 -18.72 1.49 5.39
N LEU A 103 -18.74 0.84 6.56
CA LEU A 103 -19.29 -0.50 6.75
C LEU A 103 -20.25 -0.54 7.94
#